data_AF-A0A8X7QIK7-F1
#
_entry.id   AF-A0A8X7QIK7-F1
#
_cell.length_a   1.000
_cell.length_b   1.000
_cell.length_c   1.000
_cell.angle_alpha   90.00
_cell.angle_beta   90.00
_cell.angle_gamma   90.00
#
_symmetry.space_group_name_H-M   'P 1'
#
loop_
_entity.id
_entity.type
_entity.pdbx_description
1 polymer ?
#
loop_
_entity_poly.entity_id
_entity_poly.type
_entity_poly.pdbx_seq_one_letter_code
_entity_poly.pdbx_strand_id
1 'polypeptide(L)'
;MDEVSEIKAAHFEDSMKYARRSVSDAYMRKYQAFAQTLQQSRQFGSEFRFETNIGSGATTGVADPFSTSASAAADDDDLYN
;
A
#
# COMPACT_ATOMS: atom_id res chain seq x y z
N MET A 1 2.63 -12.36 -52.71
CA MET A 1 2.44 -11.54 -51.51
C MET A 1 2.88 -12.41 -50.36
N ASP A 2 3.88 -11.97 -49.60
CA ASP A 2 4.43 -12.74 -48.49
C ASP A 2 3.41 -12.79 -47.35
N GLU A 3 3.08 -13.99 -46.87
CA GLU A 3 2.04 -14.18 -45.86
C GLU A 3 2.60 -13.78 -44.49
N VAL A 4 2.04 -12.72 -43.90
CA VAL A 4 2.51 -12.21 -42.61
C VAL A 4 2.16 -13.21 -41.52
N SER A 5 3.17 -13.74 -40.85
CA SER A 5 2.98 -14.63 -39.70
C SER A 5 2.35 -13.89 -38.51
N GLU A 6 1.25 -14.45 -37.99
CA GLU A 6 0.47 -13.88 -36.90
C GLU A 6 0.71 -14.59 -35.55
N ILE A 7 0.63 -13.83 -34.45
CA ILE A 7 0.66 -14.39 -33.10
C ILE A 7 -0.73 -14.93 -32.74
N LYS A 8 -0.87 -16.25 -32.84
CA LYS A 8 -2.07 -17.02 -32.45
C LYS A 8 -2.06 -17.43 -30.96
N ALA A 9 -3.22 -17.83 -30.44
CA ALA A 9 -3.43 -18.28 -29.06
C ALA A 9 -2.42 -19.35 -28.60
N ALA A 10 -2.08 -20.32 -29.47
CA ALA A 10 -1.11 -21.38 -29.18
C ALA A 10 0.27 -20.84 -28.72
N HIS A 11 0.72 -19.70 -29.28
CA HIS A 11 1.99 -19.11 -28.86
C HIS A 11 1.93 -18.55 -27.43
N PHE A 12 0.77 -18.03 -27.02
CA PHE A 12 0.55 -17.58 -25.65
C PHE A 12 0.48 -18.77 -24.69
N GLU A 13 -0.19 -19.85 -25.06
CA GLU A 13 -0.26 -21.08 -24.27
C GLU A 13 1.14 -21.66 -24.01
N ASP A 14 1.99 -21.72 -25.04
CA ASP A 14 3.38 -22.15 -24.89
C ASP A 14 4.21 -21.18 -24.04
N SER A 15 4.00 -19.87 -24.21
CA SER A 15 4.71 -18.85 -23.42
C SER A 15 4.32 -18.90 -21.94
N MET A 16 3.04 -19.15 -21.64
CA MET A 16 2.53 -19.20 -20.27
C MET A 16 3.10 -20.38 -19.45
N LYS A 17 3.56 -21.47 -20.10
CA LYS A 17 4.24 -22.59 -19.42
C LYS A 17 5.50 -22.14 -18.68
N TYR A 18 6.17 -21.12 -19.21
CA TYR A 18 7.42 -20.59 -18.65
C TYR A 18 7.23 -19.30 -17.85
N ALA A 19 6.05 -18.69 -17.92
CA ALA A 19 5.74 -17.48 -17.17
C ALA A 19 5.65 -17.77 -15.67
N ARG A 20 6.27 -16.90 -14.86
CA ARG A 20 6.26 -17.00 -13.39
C ARG A 20 6.14 -15.62 -12.76
N ARG A 21 5.55 -15.58 -11.56
CA ARG A 21 5.47 -14.36 -10.76
C ARG A 21 6.88 -13.94 -10.35
N SER A 22 7.24 -12.68 -10.63
CA SER A 22 8.54 -12.11 -10.24
C SER A 22 8.60 -11.71 -8.77
N VAL A 23 7.46 -11.54 -8.11
CA VAL A 23 7.34 -11.09 -6.71
C VAL A 23 6.72 -12.19 -5.86
N SER A 24 7.38 -12.54 -4.75
CA SER A 24 6.86 -13.51 -3.79
C SER A 24 5.77 -12.92 -2.89
N ASP A 25 4.95 -13.79 -2.29
CA ASP A 25 3.88 -13.37 -1.38
C ASP A 25 4.42 -12.66 -0.13
N ALA A 26 5.63 -13.02 0.33
CA ALA A 26 6.31 -12.33 1.41
C ALA A 26 6.61 -10.86 1.08
N TYR A 27 7.07 -10.58 -0.15
CA TYR A 27 7.27 -9.19 -0.59
C TYR A 27 5.93 -8.46 -0.75
N MET A 28 4.89 -9.13 -1.25
CA MET A 28 3.56 -8.54 -1.35
C MET A 28 3.04 -8.06 0.02
N ARG A 29 3.16 -8.90 1.06
CA ARG A 29 2.72 -8.55 2.42
C ARG A 29 3.50 -7.37 3.00
N LYS A 30 4.82 -7.32 2.81
CA LYS A 30 5.66 -6.19 3.24
C LYS A 30 5.22 -4.87 2.61
N TYR A 31 4.99 -4.86 1.30
CA TYR A 31 4.54 -3.65 0.60
C TYR A 31 3.11 -3.26 1.00
N GLN A 32 2.22 -4.22 1.26
CA GLN A 32 0.88 -3.95 1.77
C GLN A 32 0.92 -3.27 3.15
N ALA A 33 1.70 -3.82 4.09
CA ALA A 33 1.88 -3.25 5.42
C ALA A 33 2.49 -1.84 5.37
N PHE A 34 3.48 -1.64 4.48
CA PHE A 34 4.07 -0.32 4.26
C PHE A 34 3.04 0.67 3.71
N ALA A 35 2.23 0.29 2.72
CA ALA A 35 1.21 1.17 2.15
C ALA A 35 0.14 1.58 3.18
N GLN A 36 -0.24 0.66 4.06
CA GLN A 36 -1.21 0.92 5.13
C GLN A 36 -0.68 1.90 6.19
N THR A 37 0.60 1.81 6.52
CA THR A 37 1.24 2.61 7.58
C THR A 37 2.01 3.84 7.05
N LEU A 38 2.05 4.03 5.72
CA LEU A 38 2.80 5.11 5.06
C LEU A 38 2.37 6.51 5.50
N GLN A 39 1.07 6.72 5.78
CA GLN A 39 0.59 8.01 6.30
C GLN A 39 0.98 8.18 7.76
N GLN A 40 0.85 7.14 8.59
CA GLN A 40 1.20 7.17 10.01
C GLN A 40 2.69 7.44 10.25
N SER A 41 3.59 6.88 9.42
CA SER A 41 5.02 7.17 9.52
C SER A 41 5.36 8.61 9.11
N ARG A 42 4.56 9.21 8.23
CA ARG A 42 4.60 10.65 7.91
C ARG A 42 3.95 11.52 8.99
N GLN A 43 3.23 10.93 9.94
CA GLN A 43 2.63 11.63 11.08
C GLN A 43 3.61 11.88 12.24
N PHE A 44 4.90 11.57 12.11
CA PHE A 44 5.93 12.20 12.94
C PHE A 44 6.33 13.55 12.33
N GLY A 45 5.47 14.55 12.52
CA GLY A 45 5.64 15.87 11.90
C GLY A 45 4.57 16.91 12.24
N SER A 46 3.75 16.69 13.27
CA SER A 46 2.86 17.74 13.80
C SER A 46 3.57 18.75 14.70
N GLU A 47 4.91 18.72 14.77
CA GLU A 47 5.74 19.60 15.60
C GLU A 47 6.05 20.95 14.93
N PHE A 48 5.68 21.16 13.67
CA PHE A 48 5.83 22.47 13.04
C PHE A 48 4.48 23.13 12.80
N ARG A 49 4.00 23.81 13.85
CA ARG A 49 3.04 24.90 13.73
C ARG A 49 3.77 26.17 14.13
N PHE A 50 3.88 27.14 13.21
CA PHE A 50 4.20 28.51 13.62
C PHE A 50 3.20 28.90 14.71
N GLU A 51 3.63 29.50 15.82
CA GLU A 51 2.71 29.99 16.84
C GLU A 51 1.66 30.87 16.16
N THR A 52 0.45 30.32 15.99
CA THR A 52 -0.70 31.16 15.66
C THR A 52 -0.91 31.99 16.91
N ASN A 53 -0.61 33.27 16.83
CA ASN A 53 -1.06 34.22 17.83
C ASN A 53 -2.57 34.00 17.97
N ILE A 54 -3.02 33.47 19.11
CA ILE A 54 -4.44 33.35 19.43
C ILE A 54 -4.94 34.78 19.67
N GLY A 55 -5.31 35.44 18.59
CA GLY A 55 -6.45 36.34 18.58
C GLY A 55 -7.69 35.53 18.25
N SER A 56 -8.54 35.33 19.27
CA SER A 56 -9.95 34.91 19.21
C SER A 56 -10.48 34.15 17.98
N GLY A 57 -10.98 32.92 18.22
CA GLY A 57 -12.28 32.53 17.68
C GLY A 57 -12.37 31.18 16.94
N ALA A 58 -13.33 30.38 17.40
CA ALA A 58 -14.09 29.36 16.67
C ALA A 58 -13.46 27.98 16.44
N THR A 59 -13.92 27.06 17.29
CA THR A 59 -14.07 25.61 17.10
C THR A 59 -14.79 25.25 15.79
N THR A 60 -14.27 24.30 15.02
CA THR A 60 -15.09 23.44 14.14
C THR A 60 -14.44 22.07 14.04
N GLY A 61 -15.18 21.05 14.44
CA GLY A 61 -14.74 19.66 14.50
C GLY A 61 -14.40 19.08 13.14
N VAL A 62 -13.38 18.23 13.12
CA VAL A 62 -13.10 17.30 12.04
C VAL A 62 -13.14 15.91 12.67
N ALA A 63 -14.19 15.16 12.35
CA ALA A 63 -14.26 13.74 12.68
C ALA A 63 -13.14 13.02 11.93
N ASP A 64 -12.36 12.22 12.66
CA ASP A 64 -11.21 11.50 12.14
C ASP A 64 -11.66 10.27 11.31
N PRO A 65 -11.34 10.19 10.00
CA PRO A 65 -11.66 9.05 9.16
C PRO A 65 -10.81 7.80 9.45
N PHE A 66 -9.85 7.85 10.40
CA PHE A 66 -8.91 6.78 10.71
C PHE A 66 -9.15 6.07 12.04
N SER A 67 -10.31 6.22 12.67
CA SER A 67 -10.72 5.42 13.83
C SER A 67 -11.08 3.97 13.42
N THR A 68 -10.12 3.25 12.84
CA THR A 68 -10.15 1.80 12.77
C THR A 68 -9.35 1.26 13.95
N SER A 69 -10.12 0.78 14.92
CA SER A 69 -9.75 0.08 16.13
C SER A 69 -8.48 -0.77 16.02
N ALA A 70 -7.61 -0.57 17.02
CA ALA A 70 -6.47 -1.40 17.36
C ALA A 70 -6.89 -2.87 17.58
N SER A 71 -6.72 -3.70 16.55
CA SER A 71 -6.79 -5.16 16.66
C SER A 71 -6.00 -5.82 15.54
N ALA A 72 -4.73 -5.45 15.38
CA ALA A 72 -3.81 -6.07 14.43
C ALA A 72 -2.40 -6.32 15.02
N ALA A 73 -2.23 -6.21 16.33
CA ALA A 73 -0.93 -6.36 17.00
C ALA A 73 -0.67 -7.79 17.53
N ALA A 74 -1.58 -8.75 17.28
CA ALA A 74 -1.49 -10.12 17.82
C ALA A 74 -1.14 -11.19 16.77
N ASP A 75 -1.01 -10.82 15.49
CA ASP A 75 -0.72 -11.74 14.37
C ASP A 75 0.68 -11.49 13.75
N ASP A 76 1.45 -10.53 14.31
CA ASP A 76 2.75 -10.09 13.77
C ASP A 76 3.90 -11.05 14.16
N ASP A 77 3.75 -11.82 15.24
CA ASP A 77 4.79 -12.74 15.75
C ASP A 77 4.90 -14.04 14.92
N ASP A 78 3.81 -14.51 14.32
CA ASP A 78 3.80 -15.72 13.47
C ASP A 78 4.41 -15.47 12.08
N LEU A 79 4.63 -14.20 11.72
CA LEU A 79 5.10 -13.78 10.41
C LEU A 79 6.62 -13.94 10.22
N TYR A 80 7.37 -14.22 11.30
CA TYR A 80 8.84 -14.30 11.32
C TYR A 80 9.43 -15.71 11.56
N ASN A 81 8.60 -16.76 11.60
CA ASN A 81 9.06 -18.15 11.69
C ASN A 81 9.07 -18.89 10.34
#